data_AF-D8QJR6-F1
#
_entry.id   AF-D8QJR6-F1
#
_cell.length_a   1.000
_cell.length_b   1.000
_cell.length_c   1.000
_cell.angle_alpha   90.00
_cell.angle_beta   90.00
_cell.angle_gamma   90.00
#
_symmetry.space_group_name_H-M   'P 1'
#
loop_
_entity.id
_entity.type
_entity.pdbx_description
1 polymer ?
#
loop_
_entity_poly.entity_id
_entity_poly.type
_entity_poly.pdbx_seq_one_letter_code
_entity_poly.pdbx_strand_id
1 'polypeptide(L)'
;MSDLPQDCLDALEALRFSIAKASAHAFLTELRKIDQHIQSVFTAAVNKAYNIHAPVNKLPPELLGRIFLLCQPHYDDFLPRWPSPRSLLWTAITRVCTHWGHTAISLPALWCTLDLSRNDPVEVGRTFLTRSAGSPLTVFFSSGEDVALSRNDVGVLEDAVVHHLARLKALHIVVERYEDLRQLCDFLKGTPQHLLSLSLRIRDSSRGRWIDEGCAVFDKHLPSVRKLTLSHCAAWRHNSFTNLSHFAAHECVDNASEDTEFWHLLASSPRLEVLALNDYCVNCDQPGPESLIVPLPHLRSLQFDGMGAPSTCALLHYFDIPETCDVHISCEPAATDDELVTMLAPSTHSRLLQRAFHTVQLGAKSSSAVFRGRIAVRSGTLFVTGIDNFGCLAGVASPDARLVIMLDCCSEPPTAAEWGHLFESMPKIHTLVVISSPSYAEAQMTDICDALCCLSDAPKPQIPPCPALENLHFYADWVCQITYAAWTVAGFRTELGAPLRELTIHHDPWRLATSCEQWDAGTVDTVTFDCFGLPEGFKSKRTLDFADDMKRQIYVDAIPPHPVIEGKWACLGEEREEWKRHPSRTSPARPILLAIISLECILAAFSTP
;
A
#
# COMPACT_ATOMS: atom_id res chain seq x y z
N MET A 1 -13.22 2.67 -60.40
CA MET A 1 -14.61 2.78 -59.88
C MET A 1 -15.50 1.60 -60.31
N SER A 2 -14.93 0.52 -60.86
CA SER A 2 -15.68 -0.57 -61.52
C SER A 2 -16.12 -1.72 -60.61
N ASP A 3 -15.88 -1.66 -59.29
CA ASP A 3 -16.19 -2.75 -58.35
C ASP A 3 -17.19 -2.35 -57.23
N LEU A 4 -17.92 -1.23 -57.39
CA LEU A 4 -18.97 -0.85 -56.45
C LEU A 4 -20.31 -1.51 -56.85
N PRO A 5 -21.09 -2.05 -55.89
CA PRO A 5 -22.43 -2.57 -56.17
C PRO A 5 -23.31 -1.54 -56.87
N GLN A 6 -24.10 -1.96 -57.86
CA GLN A 6 -24.93 -1.08 -58.68
C GLN A 6 -25.87 -0.21 -57.82
N ASP A 7 -26.46 -0.77 -56.78
CA ASP A 7 -27.34 -0.06 -55.85
C ASP A 7 -26.64 1.13 -55.15
N CYS A 8 -25.34 1.04 -54.88
CA CYS A 8 -24.57 2.15 -54.30
C CYS A 8 -24.32 3.27 -55.33
N LEU A 9 -24.10 2.90 -56.59
CA LEU A 9 -23.95 3.87 -57.68
C LEU A 9 -25.26 4.62 -57.91
N ASP A 10 -26.39 3.91 -57.95
CA ASP A 10 -27.73 4.48 -58.12
C ASP A 10 -28.08 5.44 -56.97
N ALA A 11 -27.74 5.09 -55.72
CA ALA A 11 -27.95 5.95 -54.56
C ALA A 11 -27.10 7.24 -54.60
N LEU A 12 -25.84 7.14 -55.05
CA LEU A 12 -24.95 8.29 -55.21
C LEU A 12 -25.45 9.23 -56.33
N GLU A 13 -25.99 8.68 -57.42
CA GLU A 13 -26.60 9.47 -58.50
C GLU A 13 -27.89 10.17 -58.03
N ALA A 14 -28.75 9.48 -57.28
CA ALA A 14 -29.96 10.07 -56.69
C ALA A 14 -29.63 11.21 -55.71
N LEU A 15 -28.57 11.03 -54.90
CA LEU A 15 -28.06 12.08 -54.01
C LEU A 15 -27.55 13.28 -54.81
N ARG A 16 -26.74 13.05 -55.84
CA ARG A 16 -26.23 14.09 -56.75
C ARG A 16 -27.37 14.90 -57.36
N PHE A 17 -28.42 14.24 -57.86
CA PHE A 17 -29.57 14.91 -58.45
C PHE A 17 -30.34 15.75 -57.42
N SER A 18 -30.52 15.23 -56.21
CA SER A 18 -31.18 15.93 -55.11
C SER A 18 -30.41 17.19 -54.66
N ILE A 19 -29.08 17.11 -54.57
CA ILE A 19 -28.21 18.25 -54.24
C ILE A 19 -28.25 19.30 -55.35
N ALA A 20 -28.18 18.89 -56.62
CA ALA A 20 -28.28 19.82 -57.75
C ALA A 20 -29.60 20.58 -57.74
N LYS A 21 -30.72 19.90 -57.47
CA LYS A 21 -32.04 20.52 -57.33
C LYS A 21 -32.12 21.51 -56.14
N ALA A 22 -31.55 21.15 -54.99
CA ALA A 22 -31.52 22.01 -53.80
C ALA A 22 -30.65 23.26 -54.01
N SER A 23 -29.53 23.14 -54.71
CA SER A 23 -28.60 24.24 -54.99
C SER A 23 -29.20 25.36 -55.84
N ALA A 24 -30.25 25.06 -56.62
CA ALA A 24 -30.95 26.07 -57.43
C ALA A 24 -31.68 27.14 -56.61
N HIS A 25 -31.92 26.91 -55.31
CA HIS A 25 -32.73 27.79 -54.46
C HIS A 25 -32.10 28.09 -53.08
N ALA A 26 -30.90 27.57 -52.78
CA ALA A 26 -30.29 27.63 -51.45
C ALA A 26 -29.16 28.68 -51.35
N PHE A 27 -29.00 29.32 -50.19
CA PHE A 27 -27.87 30.20 -49.91
C PHE A 27 -26.58 29.39 -49.64
N LEU A 28 -25.40 29.98 -49.89
CA LEU A 28 -24.09 29.33 -49.67
C LEU A 28 -23.91 28.72 -48.27
N THR A 29 -24.53 29.31 -47.25
CA THR A 29 -24.50 28.83 -45.85
C THR A 29 -25.28 27.53 -45.66
N GLU A 30 -26.37 27.32 -46.41
CA GLU A 30 -27.16 26.09 -46.37
C GLU A 30 -26.46 24.96 -47.13
N LEU A 31 -25.83 25.27 -48.27
CA LEU A 31 -25.02 24.29 -49.01
C LEU A 31 -23.84 23.77 -48.19
N ARG A 32 -23.18 24.62 -47.38
CA ARG A 32 -22.14 24.17 -46.43
C ARG A 32 -22.68 23.24 -45.34
N LYS A 33 -23.88 23.53 -44.80
CA LYS A 33 -24.53 22.65 -43.81
C LYS A 33 -24.89 21.30 -44.43
N ILE A 34 -25.38 21.30 -45.66
CA ILE A 34 -25.72 20.09 -46.41
C ILE A 34 -24.46 19.26 -46.67
N ASP A 35 -23.36 19.87 -47.14
CA ASP A 35 -22.09 19.18 -47.37
C ASP A 35 -21.53 18.56 -46.07
N GLN A 36 -21.50 19.33 -44.97
CA GLN A 36 -21.09 18.81 -43.65
C GLN A 36 -21.96 17.64 -43.18
N HIS A 37 -23.28 17.70 -43.42
CA HIS A 37 -24.20 16.64 -43.05
C HIS A 37 -24.00 15.40 -43.91
N ILE A 38 -23.82 15.55 -45.22
CA ILE A 38 -23.53 14.45 -46.15
C ILE A 38 -22.23 13.75 -45.74
N GLN A 39 -21.15 14.51 -45.55
CA GLN A 39 -19.86 13.96 -45.13
C GLN A 39 -19.98 13.19 -43.82
N SER A 40 -20.71 13.75 -42.84
CA SER A 40 -20.96 13.09 -41.55
C SER A 40 -21.73 11.76 -41.72
N VAL A 41 -22.82 11.76 -42.49
CA VAL A 41 -23.67 10.57 -42.69
C VAL A 41 -22.92 9.47 -43.45
N PHE A 42 -22.23 9.81 -44.55
CA PHE A 42 -21.45 8.85 -45.33
C PHE A 42 -20.30 8.26 -44.51
N THR A 43 -19.54 9.10 -43.82
CA THR A 43 -18.44 8.64 -42.96
C THR A 43 -18.94 7.71 -41.85
N ALA A 44 -20.07 8.05 -41.22
CA ALA A 44 -20.68 7.21 -40.20
C ALA A 44 -21.14 5.84 -40.75
N ALA A 45 -21.75 5.81 -41.94
CA ALA A 45 -22.22 4.57 -42.57
C ALA A 45 -21.05 3.65 -42.96
N VAL A 46 -19.99 4.21 -43.56
CA VAL A 46 -18.77 3.47 -43.94
C VAL A 46 -18.06 2.95 -42.69
N ASN A 47 -17.89 3.77 -41.67
CA ASN A 47 -17.28 3.34 -40.40
C ASN A 47 -18.12 2.25 -39.71
N LYS A 48 -19.45 2.32 -39.77
CA LYS A 48 -20.32 1.26 -39.26
C LYS A 48 -20.08 -0.07 -39.99
N ALA A 49 -19.95 -0.04 -41.31
CA ALA A 49 -19.65 -1.24 -42.11
C ALA A 49 -18.27 -1.83 -41.73
N TYR A 50 -17.22 -1.00 -41.66
CA TYR A 50 -15.90 -1.46 -41.20
C TYR A 50 -15.95 -2.07 -39.80
N ASN A 51 -16.65 -1.42 -38.88
CA ASN A 51 -16.79 -1.89 -37.50
C ASN A 51 -17.48 -3.26 -37.44
N ILE A 52 -18.51 -3.53 -38.25
CA ILE A 52 -19.17 -4.86 -38.27
C ILE A 52 -18.18 -5.98 -38.63
N HIS A 53 -17.20 -5.69 -39.48
CA HIS A 53 -16.20 -6.68 -39.89
C HIS A 53 -14.97 -6.77 -38.98
N ALA A 54 -14.77 -5.80 -38.07
CA ALA A 54 -13.67 -5.81 -37.13
C ALA A 54 -13.74 -7.05 -36.21
N PRO A 55 -12.64 -7.82 -36.02
CA PRO A 55 -12.64 -9.05 -35.24
C PRO A 55 -13.22 -8.89 -33.82
N VAL A 56 -12.91 -7.78 -33.15
CA VAL A 56 -13.39 -7.50 -31.79
C VAL A 56 -14.91 -7.36 -31.70
N ASN A 57 -15.59 -6.91 -32.77
CA ASN A 57 -17.04 -6.77 -32.82
C ASN A 57 -17.77 -8.08 -33.15
N LYS A 58 -17.02 -9.17 -33.38
CA LYS A 58 -17.56 -10.53 -33.50
C LYS A 58 -17.67 -11.23 -32.16
N LEU A 59 -17.12 -10.65 -31.08
CA LEU A 59 -17.23 -11.18 -29.73
C LEU A 59 -18.70 -11.10 -29.26
N PRO A 60 -19.19 -12.10 -28.51
CA PRO A 60 -20.46 -12.00 -27.81
C PRO A 60 -20.49 -10.79 -26.86
N PRO A 61 -21.64 -10.10 -26.70
CA PRO A 61 -21.78 -8.96 -25.80
C PRO A 61 -21.33 -9.24 -24.36
N GLU A 62 -21.44 -10.49 -23.89
CA GLU A 62 -21.01 -10.91 -22.55
C GLU A 62 -19.49 -10.87 -22.39
N LEU A 63 -18.74 -11.32 -23.41
CA LEU A 63 -17.28 -11.25 -23.39
C LEU A 63 -16.81 -9.80 -23.52
N LEU A 64 -17.46 -9.04 -24.40
CA LEU A 64 -17.19 -7.62 -24.54
C LEU A 64 -17.47 -6.86 -23.24
N GLY A 65 -18.57 -7.18 -22.55
CA GLY A 65 -18.90 -6.64 -21.24
C GLY A 65 -17.86 -6.96 -20.16
N ARG A 66 -17.31 -8.18 -20.15
CA ARG A 66 -16.19 -8.55 -19.25
C ARG A 66 -14.94 -7.72 -19.54
N ILE A 67 -14.60 -7.52 -20.82
CA ILE A 67 -13.49 -6.65 -21.21
C ILE A 67 -13.72 -5.22 -20.71
N PHE A 68 -14.94 -4.70 -20.85
CA PHE A 68 -15.27 -3.36 -20.38
C PHE A 68 -15.12 -3.19 -18.86
N LEU A 69 -15.47 -4.22 -18.08
CA LEU A 69 -15.26 -4.21 -16.63
C LEU A 69 -13.78 -4.14 -16.26
N LEU A 70 -12.90 -4.78 -17.04
CA LEU A 70 -11.45 -4.68 -16.84
C LEU A 70 -10.90 -3.28 -17.17
N CYS A 71 -11.64 -2.45 -17.92
CA CYS A 71 -11.26 -1.06 -18.16
C CYS A 71 -11.57 -0.14 -16.97
N GLN A 72 -12.38 -0.58 -16.00
CA GLN A 72 -12.70 0.23 -14.83
C GLN A 72 -11.51 0.25 -13.85
N PRO A 73 -11.27 1.40 -13.19
CA PRO A 73 -10.33 1.43 -12.07
C PRO A 73 -10.77 0.45 -10.98
N HIS A 74 -9.80 -0.30 -10.44
CA HIS A 74 -10.03 -1.10 -9.24
C HIS A 74 -10.00 -0.18 -8.01
N TYR A 75 -11.01 -0.34 -7.16
CA TYR A 75 -11.12 0.38 -5.90
C TYR A 75 -11.07 -0.63 -4.77
N ASP A 76 -10.10 -0.44 -3.87
CA ASP A 76 -9.99 -1.28 -2.68
C ASP A 76 -11.17 -1.01 -1.74
N ASP A 77 -11.81 -2.08 -1.26
CA ASP A 77 -13.00 -1.98 -0.41
C ASP A 77 -12.67 -1.54 1.04
N PHE A 78 -11.43 -1.67 1.54
CA PHE A 78 -11.08 -1.34 2.94
C PHE A 78 -10.50 0.06 3.09
N LEU A 79 -9.36 0.31 2.46
CA LEU A 79 -8.75 1.63 2.38
C LEU A 79 -9.13 2.22 1.02
N PRO A 80 -10.16 3.07 0.94
CA PRO A 80 -10.68 3.52 -0.33
C PRO A 80 -9.61 4.25 -1.14
N ARG A 81 -9.26 3.69 -2.30
CA ARG A 81 -8.53 4.43 -3.31
C ARG A 81 -9.49 5.44 -3.94
N TRP A 82 -9.28 6.72 -3.71
CA TRP A 82 -10.21 7.73 -4.21
C TRP A 82 -10.18 7.85 -5.75
N PRO A 83 -11.35 8.07 -6.39
CA PRO A 83 -11.40 8.35 -7.82
C PRO A 83 -10.52 9.54 -8.21
N SER A 84 -9.62 9.33 -9.17
CA SER A 84 -8.89 10.40 -9.84
C SER A 84 -9.65 10.91 -11.07
N PRO A 85 -9.27 12.06 -11.67
CA PRO A 85 -9.86 12.53 -12.93
C PRO A 85 -9.80 11.49 -14.08
N ARG A 86 -8.88 10.53 -13.99
CA ARG A 86 -8.73 9.43 -14.96
C ARG A 86 -9.75 8.31 -14.76
N SER A 87 -10.46 8.28 -13.64
CA SER A 87 -11.42 7.22 -13.30
C SER A 87 -12.60 7.12 -14.26
N LEU A 88 -12.95 8.21 -14.94
CA LEU A 88 -14.04 8.22 -15.92
C LEU A 88 -13.56 7.93 -17.35
N LEU A 89 -12.26 7.70 -17.59
CA LEU A 89 -11.74 7.44 -18.93
C LEU A 89 -12.34 6.18 -19.56
N TRP A 90 -12.74 5.19 -18.74
CA TRP A 90 -13.43 4.00 -19.23
C TRP A 90 -14.72 4.34 -19.98
N THR A 91 -15.40 5.46 -19.66
CA THR A 91 -16.63 5.85 -20.35
C THR A 91 -16.43 6.12 -21.85
N ALA A 92 -15.19 6.32 -22.30
CA ALA A 92 -14.85 6.42 -23.71
C ALA A 92 -15.30 5.19 -24.52
N ILE A 93 -15.38 4.00 -23.91
CA ILE A 93 -15.89 2.78 -24.56
C ILE A 93 -17.31 2.98 -25.10
N THR A 94 -18.12 3.84 -24.45
CA THR A 94 -19.49 4.12 -24.88
C THR A 94 -19.55 4.89 -26.20
N ARG A 95 -18.43 5.46 -26.65
CA ARG A 95 -18.29 6.33 -27.83
C ARG A 95 -17.47 5.71 -28.97
N VAL A 96 -16.95 4.49 -28.80
CA VAL A 96 -16.12 3.81 -29.82
C VAL A 96 -16.93 3.48 -31.08
N CYS A 97 -18.03 2.74 -30.90
CA CYS A 97 -19.00 2.46 -31.97
C CYS A 97 -20.38 2.25 -31.34
N THR A 98 -21.43 2.19 -32.17
CA THR A 98 -22.81 2.00 -31.67
C THR A 98 -22.98 0.68 -30.92
N HIS A 99 -22.33 -0.40 -31.36
CA HIS A 99 -22.39 -1.71 -30.72
C HIS A 99 -21.78 -1.69 -29.30
N TRP A 100 -20.60 -1.09 -29.14
CA TRP A 100 -19.95 -0.93 -27.83
C TRP A 100 -20.75 -0.01 -26.92
N GLY A 101 -21.27 1.09 -27.47
CA GLY A 101 -22.17 2.01 -26.76
C GLY A 101 -23.39 1.30 -26.18
N HIS A 102 -24.12 0.55 -27.00
CA HIS A 102 -25.28 -0.23 -26.55
C HIS A 102 -24.90 -1.27 -25.49
N THR A 103 -23.81 -2.01 -25.71
CA THR A 103 -23.35 -3.06 -24.79
C THR A 103 -22.96 -2.47 -23.43
N ALA A 104 -22.16 -1.40 -23.42
CA ALA A 104 -21.71 -0.75 -22.19
C ALA A 104 -22.85 -0.05 -21.43
N ILE A 105 -23.78 0.61 -22.13
CA ILE A 105 -24.96 1.25 -21.49
C ILE A 105 -25.88 0.20 -20.88
N SER A 106 -26.02 -0.96 -21.52
CA SER A 106 -26.88 -2.05 -21.05
C SER A 106 -26.26 -2.91 -19.95
N LEU A 107 -25.02 -2.61 -19.52
CA LEU A 107 -24.29 -3.36 -18.50
C LEU A 107 -24.28 -2.59 -17.16
N PRO A 108 -25.19 -2.87 -16.21
CA PRO A 108 -25.36 -2.05 -15.02
C PRO A 108 -24.12 -2.01 -14.12
N ALA A 109 -23.34 -3.09 -14.10
CA ALA A 109 -22.11 -3.19 -13.30
C ALA A 109 -21.11 -2.06 -13.58
N LEU A 110 -21.06 -1.55 -14.82
CA LEU A 110 -20.18 -0.42 -15.17
C LEU A 110 -20.60 0.91 -14.51
N TRP A 111 -21.85 1.04 -14.08
CA TRP A 111 -22.40 2.30 -13.60
C TRP A 111 -22.53 2.35 -12.07
N CYS A 112 -21.97 1.36 -11.38
CA CYS A 112 -22.17 1.15 -9.94
C CYS A 112 -21.29 2.00 -9.03
N THR A 113 -20.23 2.62 -9.58
CA THR A 113 -19.34 3.49 -8.84
C THR A 113 -19.67 4.95 -9.12
N LEU A 114 -20.13 5.65 -8.08
CA LEU A 114 -20.44 7.08 -8.10
C LEU A 114 -19.24 7.86 -7.56
N ASP A 115 -18.66 8.72 -8.40
CA ASP A 115 -17.64 9.70 -8.01
C ASP A 115 -18.29 11.07 -7.84
N LEU A 116 -18.52 11.47 -6.59
CA LEU A 116 -19.14 12.72 -6.16
C LEU A 116 -18.09 13.63 -5.50
N SER A 117 -16.97 13.84 -6.21
CA SER A 117 -15.81 14.60 -5.71
C SER A 117 -15.52 15.87 -6.54
N ARG A 118 -16.34 16.12 -7.56
CA ARG A 118 -16.07 17.08 -8.66
C ARG A 118 -17.15 18.13 -8.85
N ASN A 119 -18.28 17.98 -8.15
CA ASN A 119 -19.47 18.79 -8.30
C ASN A 119 -19.96 18.85 -9.75
N ASP A 120 -19.89 17.70 -10.44
CA ASP A 120 -20.38 17.56 -11.81
C ASP A 120 -21.91 17.83 -11.85
N PRO A 121 -22.49 18.15 -13.02
CA PRO A 121 -23.94 18.35 -13.13
C PRO A 121 -24.72 17.16 -12.57
N VAL A 122 -25.79 17.44 -11.80
CA VAL A 122 -26.59 16.43 -11.08
C VAL A 122 -27.10 15.31 -11.98
N GLU A 123 -27.35 15.62 -13.26
CA GLU A 123 -27.81 14.69 -14.28
C GLU A 123 -26.80 13.58 -14.57
N VAL A 124 -25.49 13.86 -14.42
CA VAL A 124 -24.44 12.85 -14.60
C VAL A 124 -24.55 11.79 -13.52
N GLY A 125 -24.60 12.19 -12.25
CA GLY A 125 -24.77 11.25 -11.13
C GLY A 125 -26.08 10.48 -11.20
N ARG A 126 -27.20 11.15 -11.53
CA ARG A 126 -28.49 10.49 -11.75
C ARG A 126 -28.49 9.50 -12.91
N THR A 127 -27.71 9.77 -13.96
CA THR A 127 -27.53 8.83 -15.07
C THR A 127 -26.84 7.56 -14.59
N PHE A 128 -25.82 7.67 -13.74
CA PHE A 128 -25.15 6.51 -13.13
C PHE A 128 -26.09 5.73 -12.21
N LEU A 129 -26.86 6.42 -11.37
CA LEU A 129 -27.89 5.79 -10.51
C LEU A 129 -28.93 5.03 -11.34
N THR A 130 -29.42 5.63 -12.43
CA THR A 130 -30.41 5.00 -13.31
C THR A 130 -29.82 3.78 -14.01
N ARG A 131 -28.62 3.89 -14.59
CA ARG A 131 -27.99 2.82 -15.37
C ARG A 131 -27.50 1.66 -14.53
N SER A 132 -27.13 1.89 -13.27
CA SER A 132 -26.73 0.83 -12.35
C SER A 132 -27.92 -0.04 -11.90
N ALA A 133 -29.16 0.35 -12.18
CA ALA A 133 -30.36 -0.46 -11.98
C ALA A 133 -30.47 -1.07 -10.56
N GLY A 134 -30.38 -2.40 -10.43
CA GLY A 134 -30.44 -3.13 -9.15
C GLY A 134 -29.07 -3.53 -8.58
N SER A 135 -27.97 -3.17 -9.23
CA SER A 135 -26.63 -3.62 -8.83
C SER A 135 -26.12 -2.95 -7.53
N PRO A 136 -25.19 -3.56 -6.79
CA PRO A 136 -24.65 -2.95 -5.57
C PRO A 136 -23.89 -1.65 -5.86
N LEU A 137 -24.16 -0.58 -5.10
CA LEU A 137 -23.58 0.76 -5.29
C LEU A 137 -22.34 1.00 -4.41
N THR A 138 -21.33 1.64 -5.00
CA THR A 138 -20.17 2.19 -4.30
C THR A 138 -20.17 3.70 -4.50
N VAL A 139 -20.18 4.47 -3.42
CA VAL A 139 -20.29 5.93 -3.46
C VAL A 139 -19.08 6.56 -2.81
N PHE A 140 -18.38 7.39 -3.58
CA PHE A 140 -17.32 8.27 -3.10
C PHE A 140 -17.85 9.69 -3.09
N PHE A 141 -17.85 10.32 -1.92
CA PHE A 141 -18.22 11.72 -1.76
C PHE A 141 -17.08 12.49 -1.14
N SER A 142 -16.71 13.60 -1.77
CA SER A 142 -15.67 14.49 -1.25
C SER A 142 -16.12 15.93 -1.41
N SER A 143 -16.36 16.64 -0.30
CA SER A 143 -16.58 18.07 -0.36
C SER A 143 -15.27 18.81 -0.71
N GLY A 144 -15.40 19.94 -1.40
CA GLY A 144 -14.33 20.93 -1.50
C GLY A 144 -14.16 21.66 -0.16
N GLU A 145 -13.94 22.97 -0.21
CA GLU A 145 -13.83 23.81 1.00
C GLU A 145 -15.10 23.83 1.86
N ASP A 146 -16.28 23.60 1.26
CA ASP A 146 -17.56 23.61 1.95
C ASP A 146 -18.57 22.70 1.23
N VAL A 147 -19.37 21.93 1.97
CA VAL A 147 -20.46 21.09 1.41
C VAL A 147 -21.51 21.93 0.68
N ALA A 148 -21.77 23.16 1.12
CA ALA A 148 -22.71 24.08 0.48
C ALA A 148 -22.30 24.48 -0.94
N LEU A 149 -21.02 24.30 -1.30
CA LEU A 149 -20.50 24.51 -2.66
C LEU A 149 -20.67 23.27 -3.55
N SER A 150 -20.80 22.08 -2.95
CA SER A 150 -20.97 20.79 -3.63
C SER A 150 -22.44 20.39 -3.83
N ARG A 151 -23.34 21.35 -4.10
CA ARG A 151 -24.80 21.11 -4.13
C ARG A 151 -25.25 20.01 -5.07
N ASN A 152 -24.60 19.87 -6.24
CA ASN A 152 -24.97 18.81 -7.19
C ASN A 152 -24.61 17.44 -6.63
N ASP A 153 -23.39 17.30 -6.12
CA ASP A 153 -22.90 16.06 -5.51
C ASP A 153 -23.72 15.68 -4.27
N VAL A 154 -24.08 16.66 -3.43
CA VAL A 154 -24.95 16.44 -2.25
C VAL A 154 -26.32 15.94 -2.68
N GLY A 155 -26.91 16.53 -3.72
CA GLY A 155 -28.20 16.08 -4.24
C GLY A 155 -28.17 14.64 -4.78
N VAL A 156 -27.09 14.26 -5.47
CA VAL A 156 -26.92 12.86 -5.94
C VAL A 156 -26.65 11.91 -4.76
N LEU A 157 -25.87 12.34 -3.76
CA LEU A 157 -25.62 11.57 -2.55
C LEU A 157 -26.93 11.32 -1.79
N GLU A 158 -27.74 12.36 -1.60
CA GLU A 158 -29.08 12.25 -1.01
C GLU A 158 -29.95 11.27 -1.80
N ASP A 159 -30.00 11.41 -3.13
CA ASP A 159 -30.73 10.48 -4.00
C ASP A 159 -30.27 9.02 -3.79
N ALA A 160 -28.95 8.79 -3.68
CA ALA A 160 -28.37 7.46 -3.47
C ALA A 160 -28.72 6.86 -2.09
N VAL A 161 -28.64 7.65 -1.03
CA VAL A 161 -28.85 7.14 0.35
C VAL A 161 -30.32 7.11 0.74
N VAL A 162 -31.17 7.97 0.19
CA VAL A 162 -32.62 7.99 0.49
C VAL A 162 -33.37 6.97 -0.37
N HIS A 163 -33.09 6.92 -1.68
CA HIS A 163 -33.87 6.09 -2.61
C HIS A 163 -33.21 4.74 -2.95
N HIS A 164 -31.90 4.61 -2.70
CA HIS A 164 -31.14 3.40 -3.07
C HIS A 164 -30.37 2.77 -1.91
N LEU A 165 -30.75 3.06 -0.65
CA LEU A 165 -30.12 2.52 0.56
C LEU A 165 -29.98 1.00 0.55
N ALA A 166 -31.01 0.30 0.06
CA ALA A 166 -31.08 -1.16 0.04
C ALA A 166 -30.02 -1.83 -0.84
N ARG A 167 -29.34 -1.09 -1.72
CA ARG A 167 -28.25 -1.63 -2.55
C ARG A 167 -26.93 -0.93 -2.32
N LEU A 168 -26.84 -0.02 -1.36
CA LEU A 168 -25.60 0.66 -1.00
C LEU A 168 -24.63 -0.36 -0.37
N LYS A 169 -23.55 -0.67 -1.07
CA LYS A 169 -22.51 -1.63 -0.65
C LYS A 169 -21.35 -0.95 0.07
N ALA A 170 -20.92 0.21 -0.43
CA ALA A 170 -19.78 0.93 0.11
C ALA A 170 -20.03 2.44 0.04
N LEU A 171 -19.69 3.14 1.13
CA LEU A 171 -19.85 4.58 1.27
C LEU A 171 -18.58 5.18 1.86
N HIS A 172 -17.95 6.07 1.08
CA HIS A 172 -16.73 6.76 1.48
C HIS A 172 -16.99 8.26 1.43
N ILE A 173 -16.88 8.93 2.58
CA ILE A 173 -17.15 10.35 2.75
C ILE A 173 -15.89 11.04 3.25
N VAL A 174 -15.45 12.05 2.51
CA VAL A 174 -14.48 13.04 2.99
C VAL A 174 -15.15 14.40 3.02
N VAL A 175 -15.05 15.06 4.16
CA VAL A 175 -15.47 16.45 4.32
C VAL A 175 -14.32 17.31 4.78
N GLU A 176 -14.45 18.62 4.60
CA GLU A 176 -13.46 19.57 5.10
C GLU A 176 -13.59 19.71 6.62
N ARG A 177 -14.80 19.96 7.11
CA ARG A 177 -15.07 20.26 8.52
C ARG A 177 -16.08 19.30 9.15
N TYR A 178 -16.13 19.29 10.48
CA TYR A 178 -17.09 18.46 11.21
C TYR A 178 -18.55 18.87 10.96
N GLU A 179 -18.82 20.18 10.85
CA GLU A 179 -20.16 20.71 10.60
C GLU A 179 -20.71 20.27 9.24
N ASP A 180 -19.82 20.04 8.27
CA ASP A 180 -20.17 19.51 6.97
C ASP A 180 -20.63 18.04 7.08
N LEU A 181 -19.93 17.21 7.86
CA LEU A 181 -20.37 15.84 8.14
C LEU A 181 -21.71 15.82 8.87
N ARG A 182 -21.90 16.72 9.83
CA ARG A 182 -23.14 16.87 10.59
C ARG A 182 -24.33 17.20 9.68
N GLN A 183 -24.14 18.07 8.69
CA GLN A 183 -25.17 18.37 7.68
C GLN A 183 -25.52 17.13 6.85
N LEU A 184 -24.55 16.28 6.49
CA LEU A 184 -24.83 15.02 5.79
C LEU A 184 -25.59 14.02 6.67
N CYS A 185 -25.27 13.97 7.98
CA CYS A 185 -25.94 13.12 8.96
C CYS A 185 -27.48 13.40 9.03
N ASP A 186 -27.97 14.57 8.59
CA ASP A 186 -29.41 14.90 8.54
C ASP A 186 -30.23 14.02 7.57
N PHE A 187 -29.60 13.49 6.52
CA PHE A 187 -30.27 12.62 5.53
C PHE A 187 -29.66 11.21 5.45
N LEU A 188 -28.53 10.95 6.11
CA LEU A 188 -27.96 9.60 6.30
C LEU A 188 -28.77 8.83 7.36
N LYS A 189 -30.03 8.53 7.06
CA LYS A 189 -31.00 7.85 7.94
C LYS A 189 -31.37 6.46 7.42
N GLY A 190 -31.98 5.66 8.27
CA GLY A 190 -32.37 4.28 7.97
C GLY A 190 -31.25 3.26 8.24
N THR A 191 -31.58 1.98 8.11
CA THR A 191 -30.64 0.88 8.37
C THR A 191 -30.17 0.25 7.05
N PRO A 192 -28.92 0.47 6.63
CA PRO A 192 -28.41 -0.12 5.40
C PRO A 192 -28.18 -1.62 5.59
N GLN A 193 -28.92 -2.45 4.85
CA GLN A 193 -28.83 -3.90 4.96
C GLN A 193 -27.59 -4.50 4.28
N HIS A 194 -27.04 -3.79 3.28
CA HIS A 194 -25.95 -4.29 2.44
C HIS A 194 -24.67 -3.46 2.50
N LEU A 195 -24.58 -2.45 3.37
CA LEU A 195 -23.39 -1.62 3.51
C LEU A 195 -22.29 -2.42 4.21
N LEU A 196 -21.28 -2.83 3.43
CA LEU A 196 -20.14 -3.63 3.86
C LEU A 196 -18.93 -2.77 4.20
N SER A 197 -18.75 -1.63 3.54
CA SER A 197 -17.62 -0.72 3.75
C SER A 197 -18.09 0.70 4.04
N LEU A 198 -17.54 1.30 5.08
CA LEU A 198 -17.77 2.68 5.47
C LEU A 198 -16.44 3.37 5.72
N SER A 199 -16.24 4.54 5.10
CA SER A 199 -15.11 5.40 5.43
C SER A 199 -15.55 6.83 5.68
N LEU A 200 -15.09 7.42 6.79
CA LEU A 200 -15.38 8.80 7.16
C LEU A 200 -14.06 9.53 7.45
N ARG A 201 -13.84 10.67 6.80
CA ARG A 201 -12.67 11.53 7.02
C ARG A 201 -13.06 13.00 7.10
N ILE A 202 -12.42 13.71 8.02
CA ILE A 202 -12.48 15.17 8.16
C ILE A 202 -11.08 15.73 7.88
N ARG A 203 -10.91 16.70 6.97
CA ARG A 203 -9.57 17.22 6.61
C ARG A 203 -9.02 18.24 7.61
N ASP A 204 -9.87 19.10 8.16
CA ASP A 204 -9.46 20.13 9.11
C ASP A 204 -9.36 19.54 10.53
N SER A 205 -8.15 19.17 10.94
CA SER A 205 -7.83 18.68 12.29
C SER A 205 -7.51 19.80 13.29
N SER A 206 -7.47 21.07 12.85
CA SER A 206 -6.95 22.20 13.65
C SER A 206 -7.80 22.59 14.86
N ARG A 207 -8.92 21.89 15.09
CA ARG A 207 -9.87 22.17 16.17
C ARG A 207 -10.24 20.90 16.92
N GLY A 208 -9.30 20.24 17.59
CA GLY A 208 -9.48 19.00 18.40
C GLY A 208 -10.58 18.99 19.48
N ARG A 209 -11.57 19.90 19.46
CA ARG A 209 -12.78 19.93 20.28
C ARG A 209 -13.96 19.14 19.71
N TRP A 210 -13.95 18.71 18.45
CA TRP A 210 -15.14 18.14 17.79
C TRP A 210 -15.27 16.61 17.89
N ILE A 211 -14.27 15.92 18.44
CA ILE A 211 -14.30 14.45 18.56
C ILE A 211 -15.42 14.00 19.53
N ASP A 212 -15.77 14.86 20.50
CA ASP A 212 -16.80 14.55 21.50
C ASP A 212 -18.24 14.85 21.04
N GLU A 213 -18.43 15.59 19.95
CA GLU A 213 -19.78 15.96 19.49
C GLU A 213 -20.50 14.85 18.70
N GLY A 214 -19.77 13.85 18.21
CA GLY A 214 -20.31 12.62 17.62
C GLY A 214 -21.18 12.71 16.36
N CYS A 215 -20.83 11.99 15.26
CA CYS A 215 -21.78 11.77 14.16
C CYS A 215 -22.46 10.39 14.28
N ALA A 216 -23.75 10.42 14.60
CA ALA A 216 -24.63 9.28 14.44
C ALA A 216 -25.04 9.18 12.95
N VAL A 217 -24.63 8.10 12.29
CA VAL A 217 -24.99 7.82 10.90
C VAL A 217 -25.93 6.62 10.88
N PHE A 218 -26.93 6.61 10.00
CA PHE A 218 -27.82 5.46 9.77
C PHE A 218 -28.51 4.94 11.04
N ASP A 219 -29.15 5.85 11.77
CA ASP A 219 -29.87 5.54 13.04
C ASP A 219 -29.01 4.76 14.06
N LYS A 220 -27.69 4.96 14.01
CA LYS A 220 -26.67 4.37 14.88
C LYS A 220 -26.48 2.86 14.72
N HIS A 221 -27.16 2.21 13.79
CA HIS A 221 -27.14 0.75 13.65
C HIS A 221 -26.54 0.32 12.32
N LEU A 222 -25.30 -0.18 12.36
CA LEU A 222 -24.53 -0.57 11.18
C LEU A 222 -24.07 -2.04 11.25
N PRO A 223 -25.02 -3.00 11.36
CA PRO A 223 -24.69 -4.40 11.62
C PRO A 223 -24.04 -5.14 10.43
N SER A 224 -24.19 -4.61 9.21
CA SER A 224 -23.64 -5.21 7.99
C SER A 224 -22.23 -4.73 7.66
N VAL A 225 -21.75 -3.65 8.29
CA VAL A 225 -20.42 -3.11 8.02
C VAL A 225 -19.37 -4.12 8.46
N ARG A 226 -18.41 -4.38 7.57
CA ARG A 226 -17.27 -5.30 7.79
C ARG A 226 -15.94 -4.58 7.69
N LYS A 227 -15.89 -3.45 6.99
CA LYS A 227 -14.71 -2.63 6.75
C LYS A 227 -15.02 -1.21 7.21
N LEU A 228 -14.32 -0.75 8.23
CA LEU A 228 -14.52 0.58 8.82
C LEU A 228 -13.21 1.34 8.83
N THR A 229 -13.22 2.54 8.28
CA THR A 229 -12.02 3.37 8.13
C THR A 229 -12.33 4.79 8.55
N LEU A 230 -11.65 5.30 9.57
CA LEU A 230 -11.98 6.59 10.20
C LEU A 230 -10.74 7.47 10.31
N SER A 231 -10.86 8.74 9.96
CA SER A 231 -9.76 9.71 10.02
C SER A 231 -10.26 11.03 10.63
N HIS A 232 -9.59 11.46 11.70
CA HIS A 232 -9.95 12.63 12.52
C HIS A 232 -11.41 12.61 13.03
N CYS A 233 -11.99 11.42 13.26
CA CYS A 233 -13.33 11.27 13.83
C CYS A 233 -13.52 9.94 14.57
N ALA A 234 -14.21 9.96 15.71
CA ALA A 234 -14.48 8.79 16.55
C ALA A 234 -15.92 8.27 16.35
N ALA A 235 -16.30 7.98 15.10
CA ALA A 235 -17.68 7.58 14.78
C ALA A 235 -18.15 6.30 15.52
N TRP A 236 -17.24 5.46 16.03
CA TRP A 236 -17.60 4.29 16.86
C TRP A 236 -18.31 4.64 18.16
N ARG A 237 -18.12 5.85 18.72
CA ARG A 237 -18.77 6.26 19.98
C ARG A 237 -20.28 6.41 19.86
N HIS A 238 -20.76 6.71 18.65
CA HIS A 238 -22.17 7.03 18.41
C HIS A 238 -22.87 6.02 17.52
N ASN A 239 -22.15 4.99 17.05
CA ASN A 239 -22.66 4.00 16.14
C ASN A 239 -22.28 2.60 16.63
N SER A 240 -23.23 1.67 16.56
CA SER A 240 -23.03 0.26 16.89
C SER A 240 -22.51 -0.49 15.66
N PHE A 241 -21.24 -0.84 15.69
CA PHE A 241 -20.62 -1.74 14.74
C PHE A 241 -20.40 -3.10 15.40
N THR A 242 -20.72 -4.18 14.68
CA THR A 242 -20.51 -5.55 15.16
C THR A 242 -19.90 -6.39 14.05
N ASN A 243 -19.09 -7.38 14.41
CA ASN A 243 -18.45 -8.30 13.47
C ASN A 243 -17.61 -7.61 12.39
N LEU A 244 -16.84 -6.57 12.75
CA LEU A 244 -15.87 -6.00 11.83
C LEU A 244 -14.80 -7.04 11.46
N SER A 245 -14.37 -6.99 10.21
CA SER A 245 -13.25 -7.77 9.67
C SER A 245 -12.01 -6.89 9.47
N HIS A 246 -12.20 -5.61 9.16
CA HIS A 246 -11.12 -4.66 8.95
C HIS A 246 -11.47 -3.35 9.63
N PHE A 247 -10.58 -2.83 10.46
CA PHE A 247 -10.74 -1.57 11.16
C PHE A 247 -9.47 -0.73 11.04
N ALA A 248 -9.62 0.51 10.58
CA ALA A 248 -8.56 1.50 10.51
C ALA A 248 -9.00 2.80 11.18
N ALA A 249 -8.18 3.35 12.06
CA ALA A 249 -8.37 4.66 12.68
C ALA A 249 -7.10 5.50 12.52
N HIS A 250 -7.24 6.77 12.13
CA HIS A 250 -6.11 7.69 11.94
C HIS A 250 -6.38 9.04 12.60
N GLU A 251 -5.44 9.51 13.42
CA GLU A 251 -5.52 10.79 14.14
C GLU A 251 -6.85 10.98 14.88
N CYS A 252 -7.34 9.90 15.47
CA CYS A 252 -8.55 9.93 16.30
C CYS A 252 -8.10 10.13 17.75
N VAL A 253 -7.88 11.37 18.16
CA VAL A 253 -7.42 11.71 19.51
C VAL A 253 -8.49 11.38 20.55
N ASP A 254 -8.08 10.66 21.58
CA ASP A 254 -8.90 10.40 22.75
C ASP A 254 -8.52 11.33 23.90
N ASN A 255 -9.38 12.32 24.19
CA ASN A 255 -9.26 13.16 25.39
C ASN A 255 -10.11 12.64 26.56
N ALA A 256 -10.94 11.61 26.34
CA ALA A 256 -11.81 11.06 27.36
C ALA A 256 -11.04 10.01 28.18
N SER A 257 -11.13 10.09 29.50
CA SER A 257 -10.39 9.22 30.41
C SER A 257 -10.81 7.74 30.35
N GLU A 258 -11.87 7.39 29.64
CA GLU A 258 -12.41 6.03 29.53
C GLU A 258 -13.09 5.79 28.16
N ASP A 259 -12.37 5.57 27.06
CA ASP A 259 -12.96 5.17 25.76
C ASP A 259 -13.42 3.70 25.80
N THR A 260 -14.44 3.44 26.62
CA THR A 260 -15.07 2.12 26.75
C THR A 260 -15.67 1.65 25.44
N GLU A 261 -16.06 2.58 24.57
CA GLU A 261 -16.69 2.35 23.28
C GLU A 261 -15.72 1.76 22.26
N PHE A 262 -14.46 2.22 22.22
CA PHE A 262 -13.40 1.61 21.42
C PHE A 262 -13.18 0.14 21.83
N TRP A 263 -13.08 -0.12 23.12
CA TRP A 263 -12.90 -1.48 23.62
C TRP A 263 -14.12 -2.37 23.33
N HIS A 264 -15.32 -1.81 23.49
CA HIS A 264 -16.57 -2.49 23.15
C HIS A 264 -16.67 -2.80 21.64
N LEU A 265 -16.19 -1.91 20.77
CA LEU A 265 -16.12 -2.11 19.32
C LEU A 265 -15.28 -3.35 18.97
N LEU A 266 -14.08 -3.42 19.55
CA LEU A 266 -13.16 -4.53 19.31
C LEU A 266 -13.70 -5.84 19.90
N ALA A 267 -14.21 -5.81 21.13
CA ALA A 267 -14.87 -6.97 21.76
C ALA A 267 -16.10 -7.46 20.98
N SER A 268 -16.83 -6.55 20.33
CA SER A 268 -17.97 -6.86 19.46
C SER A 268 -17.58 -7.37 18.07
N SER A 269 -16.27 -7.49 17.77
CA SER A 269 -15.73 -7.83 16.46
C SER A 269 -14.69 -8.96 16.53
N PRO A 270 -15.05 -10.17 16.99
CA PRO A 270 -14.10 -11.29 17.14
C PRO A 270 -13.54 -11.84 15.81
N ARG A 271 -14.12 -11.43 14.67
CA ARG A 271 -13.69 -11.81 13.31
C ARG A 271 -12.73 -10.80 12.67
N LEU A 272 -12.15 -9.91 13.47
CA LEU A 272 -11.22 -8.90 12.98
C LEU A 272 -9.97 -9.58 12.39
N GLU A 273 -9.69 -9.30 11.12
CA GLU A 273 -8.52 -9.80 10.37
C GLU A 273 -7.44 -8.71 10.26
N VAL A 274 -7.83 -7.43 10.18
CA VAL A 274 -6.91 -6.30 10.06
C VAL A 274 -7.30 -5.19 11.04
N LEU A 275 -6.34 -4.78 11.87
CA LEU A 275 -6.43 -3.63 12.77
C LEU A 275 -5.27 -2.67 12.47
N ALA A 276 -5.58 -1.43 12.11
CA ALA A 276 -4.58 -0.38 11.88
C ALA A 276 -4.92 0.88 12.67
N LEU A 277 -4.04 1.32 13.56
CA LEU A 277 -4.20 2.55 14.33
C LEU A 277 -3.02 3.47 14.05
N ASN A 278 -3.31 4.62 13.47
CA ASN A 278 -2.31 5.60 13.08
C ASN A 278 -2.50 6.86 13.92
N ASP A 279 -1.45 7.34 14.57
CA ASP A 279 -1.45 8.56 15.39
C ASP A 279 -2.59 8.54 16.43
N TYR A 280 -2.83 7.36 17.00
CA TYR A 280 -3.85 7.11 18.01
C TYR A 280 -3.22 7.17 19.40
N CYS A 281 -3.80 7.96 20.30
CA CYS A 281 -3.29 8.11 21.65
C CYS A 281 -4.23 7.46 22.65
N VAL A 282 -3.69 6.61 23.53
CA VAL A 282 -4.40 6.09 24.70
C VAL A 282 -3.83 6.76 25.93
N ASN A 283 -4.68 7.21 26.85
CA ASN A 283 -4.22 7.77 28.11
C ASN A 283 -3.57 6.64 28.95
N CYS A 284 -2.26 6.68 29.09
CA CYS A 284 -1.47 5.64 29.76
C CYS A 284 -1.50 5.75 31.30
N ASP A 285 -1.91 6.91 31.83
CA ASP A 285 -1.88 7.22 33.27
C ASP A 285 -3.08 6.62 34.03
N GLN A 286 -4.04 6.04 33.32
CA GLN A 286 -5.14 5.29 33.91
C GLN A 286 -5.08 3.85 33.42
N PRO A 287 -5.05 2.86 34.33
CA PRO A 287 -5.23 1.47 33.92
C PRO A 287 -6.59 1.39 33.22
N GLY A 288 -6.59 0.98 31.96
CA GLY A 288 -7.81 0.50 31.33
C GLY A 288 -8.44 -0.57 32.22
N PRO A 289 -9.74 -0.87 32.07
CA PRO A 289 -10.44 -1.79 32.96
C PRO A 289 -9.59 -3.05 33.18
N GLU A 290 -9.08 -3.25 34.41
CA GLU A 290 -7.95 -4.12 34.80
C GLU A 290 -8.10 -5.62 34.43
N SER A 291 -9.14 -5.97 33.67
CA SER A 291 -9.57 -7.30 33.32
C SER A 291 -10.01 -7.45 31.85
N LEU A 292 -9.91 -6.43 31.00
CA LEU A 292 -10.36 -6.51 29.61
C LEU A 292 -9.24 -6.90 28.64
N ILE A 293 -8.91 -8.20 28.60
CA ILE A 293 -8.18 -8.75 27.45
C ILE A 293 -9.17 -8.94 26.31
N VAL A 294 -8.93 -8.31 25.17
CA VAL A 294 -9.75 -8.45 23.96
C VAL A 294 -9.19 -9.59 23.11
N PRO A 295 -9.90 -10.73 22.99
CA PRO A 295 -9.47 -11.82 22.14
C PRO A 295 -9.72 -11.49 20.66
N LEU A 296 -8.65 -11.50 19.86
CA LEU A 296 -8.68 -11.26 18.42
C LEU A 296 -8.12 -12.48 17.66
N PRO A 297 -8.78 -13.65 17.73
CA PRO A 297 -8.22 -14.93 17.30
C PRO A 297 -7.99 -15.05 15.79
N HIS A 298 -8.63 -14.20 14.99
CA HIS A 298 -8.53 -14.20 13.53
C HIS A 298 -7.64 -13.08 12.99
N LEU A 299 -6.98 -12.31 13.86
CA LEU A 299 -6.16 -11.18 13.45
C LEU A 299 -4.94 -11.67 12.64
N ARG A 300 -4.81 -11.13 11.43
CA ARG A 300 -3.72 -11.42 10.50
C ARG A 300 -2.73 -10.27 10.41
N SER A 301 -3.22 -9.04 10.55
CA SER A 301 -2.40 -7.83 10.48
C SER A 301 -2.78 -6.88 11.60
N LEU A 302 -1.81 -6.53 12.44
CA LEU A 302 -1.88 -5.48 13.45
C LEU A 302 -0.89 -4.38 13.08
N GLN A 303 -1.35 -3.14 12.95
CA GLN A 303 -0.51 -2.02 12.55
C GLN A 303 -0.67 -0.84 13.50
N PHE A 304 0.44 -0.32 14.01
CA PHE A 304 0.52 0.94 14.74
C PHE A 304 1.48 1.87 14.03
N ASP A 305 1.07 3.08 13.72
CA ASP A 305 1.90 4.04 12.97
C ASP A 305 1.85 5.42 13.61
N GLY A 306 2.99 6.06 13.86
CA GLY A 306 3.06 7.39 14.50
C GLY A 306 2.52 7.42 15.94
N MET A 307 2.53 6.28 16.63
CA MET A 307 2.18 6.19 18.04
C MET A 307 3.43 6.30 18.92
N GLY A 308 3.30 6.94 20.09
CA GLY A 308 4.34 6.91 21.12
C GLY A 308 4.47 5.51 21.73
N ALA A 309 5.67 5.19 22.25
CA ALA A 309 5.93 3.88 22.86
C ALA A 309 4.99 3.52 24.03
N PRO A 310 4.66 4.42 24.98
CA PRO A 310 3.76 4.09 26.09
C PRO A 310 2.37 3.65 25.62
N SER A 311 1.76 4.41 24.69
CA SER A 311 0.44 4.10 24.12
C SER A 311 0.44 2.77 23.40
N THR A 312 1.51 2.49 22.65
CA THR A 312 1.65 1.24 21.89
C THR A 312 1.78 0.04 22.83
N CYS A 313 2.64 0.13 23.85
CA CYS A 313 2.79 -0.91 24.87
C CYS A 313 1.49 -1.17 25.63
N ALA A 314 0.76 -0.10 26.00
CA ALA A 314 -0.51 -0.22 26.68
C ALA A 314 -1.53 -1.00 25.83
N LEU A 315 -1.73 -0.61 24.56
CA LEU A 315 -2.65 -1.32 23.65
C LEU A 315 -2.30 -2.79 23.47
N LEU A 316 -1.02 -3.08 23.28
CA LEU A 316 -0.53 -4.45 23.12
C LEU A 316 -0.77 -5.33 24.33
N HIS A 317 -0.82 -4.75 25.53
CA HIS A 317 -1.15 -5.48 26.74
C HIS A 317 -2.61 -5.97 26.75
N TYR A 318 -3.52 -5.22 26.14
CA TYR A 318 -4.95 -5.54 26.11
C TYR A 318 -5.34 -6.53 25.01
N PHE A 319 -4.47 -6.80 24.03
CA PHE A 319 -4.81 -7.68 22.91
C PHE A 319 -4.30 -9.11 23.10
N ASP A 320 -5.19 -10.09 22.96
CA ASP A 320 -4.80 -11.49 22.74
C ASP A 320 -4.87 -11.83 21.25
N ILE A 321 -3.70 -11.79 20.61
CA ILE A 321 -3.52 -12.00 19.17
C ILE A 321 -2.84 -13.35 18.88
N PRO A 322 -3.13 -13.99 17.73
CA PRO A 322 -2.52 -15.25 17.35
C PRO A 322 -1.04 -15.07 16.98
N GLU A 323 -0.25 -16.12 17.14
CA GLU A 323 1.18 -16.15 16.76
C GLU A 323 1.43 -15.93 15.27
N THR A 324 0.42 -16.22 14.43
CA THR A 324 0.44 -16.00 12.98
C THR A 324 0.12 -14.57 12.58
N CYS A 325 -0.19 -13.68 13.54
CA CYS A 325 -0.46 -12.27 13.25
C CYS A 325 0.83 -11.56 12.87
N ASP A 326 0.81 -10.85 11.75
CA ASP A 326 1.86 -9.90 11.38
C ASP A 326 1.65 -8.61 12.16
N VAL A 327 2.66 -8.22 12.96
CA VAL A 327 2.63 -7.00 13.76
C VAL A 327 3.57 -5.97 13.13
N HIS A 328 3.05 -4.80 12.81
CA HIS A 328 3.82 -3.66 12.31
C HIS A 328 3.67 -2.50 13.27
N ILE A 329 4.77 -1.92 13.69
CA ILE A 329 4.83 -0.79 14.60
C ILE A 329 5.77 0.23 13.99
N SER A 330 5.34 1.47 13.92
CA SER A 330 6.12 2.57 13.37
C SER A 330 6.00 3.73 14.34
N CYS A 331 7.12 4.13 14.93
CA CYS A 331 7.19 5.18 15.95
C CYS A 331 7.61 6.51 15.32
N GLU A 332 7.15 7.62 15.91
CA GLU A 332 7.56 8.97 15.50
C GLU A 332 9.05 9.23 15.79
N PRO A 333 9.72 10.12 15.02
CA PRO A 333 11.16 10.39 15.17
C PRO A 333 11.53 11.04 16.50
N ALA A 334 10.55 11.57 17.23
CA ALA A 334 10.77 12.15 18.56
C ALA A 334 10.92 11.08 19.65
N ALA A 335 10.60 9.82 19.35
CA ALA A 335 10.91 8.70 20.23
C ALA A 335 12.44 8.59 20.36
N THR A 336 12.96 8.96 21.52
CA THR A 336 14.36 8.68 21.89
C THR A 336 14.61 7.17 21.80
N ASP A 337 15.84 6.72 21.53
CA ASP A 337 16.17 5.29 21.48
C ASP A 337 15.64 4.50 22.70
N ASP A 338 15.56 5.15 23.88
CA ASP A 338 14.99 4.63 25.13
C ASP A 338 13.52 4.19 25.01
N GLU A 339 12.72 4.78 24.12
CA GLU A 339 11.32 4.41 23.90
C GLU A 339 11.19 3.08 23.15
N LEU A 340 12.00 2.87 22.11
CA LEU A 340 12.09 1.58 21.42
C LEU A 340 12.62 0.49 22.37
N VAL A 341 13.62 0.83 23.21
CA VAL A 341 14.10 -0.06 24.29
C VAL A 341 12.96 -0.44 25.23
N THR A 342 12.12 0.52 25.62
CA THR A 342 10.99 0.26 26.52
C THR A 342 9.95 -0.66 25.90
N MET A 343 9.71 -0.56 24.58
CA MET A 343 8.84 -1.48 23.85
C MET A 343 9.42 -2.89 23.74
N LEU A 344 10.75 -2.95 23.59
CA LEU A 344 11.52 -4.16 23.33
C LEU A 344 11.97 -4.91 24.58
N ALA A 345 11.99 -4.23 25.74
CA ALA A 345 12.53 -4.76 26.97
C ALA A 345 11.71 -5.97 27.50
N PRO A 346 12.35 -7.09 27.87
CA PRO A 346 11.65 -8.25 28.46
C PRO A 346 10.92 -7.96 29.78
N SER A 347 11.30 -6.87 30.46
CA SER A 347 10.81 -6.44 31.77
C SER A 347 9.56 -5.55 31.70
N THR A 348 9.21 -5.01 30.53
CA THR A 348 7.96 -4.27 30.37
C THR A 348 6.82 -5.26 30.14
N HIS A 349 5.60 -4.86 30.52
CA HIS A 349 4.40 -5.69 30.46
C HIS A 349 3.97 -6.11 29.02
N SER A 350 4.84 -5.94 28.02
CA SER A 350 4.63 -6.31 26.63
C SER A 350 4.86 -7.83 26.45
N ARG A 351 3.76 -8.59 26.42
CA ARG A 351 3.78 -10.03 26.09
C ARG A 351 4.22 -10.31 24.65
N LEU A 352 4.44 -9.28 23.84
CA LEU A 352 4.72 -9.44 22.41
C LEU A 352 6.03 -10.18 22.16
N LEU A 353 7.14 -9.78 22.77
CA LEU A 353 8.43 -10.41 22.44
C LEU A 353 8.68 -11.71 23.21
N GLN A 354 7.80 -12.03 24.15
CA GLN A 354 7.82 -13.30 24.88
C GLN A 354 7.04 -14.42 24.16
N ARG A 355 6.26 -14.11 23.11
CA ARG A 355 5.53 -15.10 22.29
C ARG A 355 6.21 -15.28 20.94
N ALA A 356 6.10 -16.48 20.35
CA ALA A 356 6.68 -16.79 19.05
C ALA A 356 5.85 -16.16 17.92
N PHE A 357 6.01 -14.87 17.66
CA PHE A 357 5.38 -14.24 16.51
C PHE A 357 6.07 -14.63 15.20
N HIS A 358 5.26 -14.83 14.15
CA HIS A 358 5.77 -15.13 12.82
C HIS A 358 6.42 -13.92 12.16
N THR A 359 5.87 -12.71 12.37
CA THR A 359 6.41 -11.44 11.85
C THR A 359 6.17 -10.26 12.82
N VAL A 360 7.22 -9.56 13.26
CA VAL A 360 7.13 -8.28 13.99
C VAL A 360 8.01 -7.26 13.27
N GLN A 361 7.51 -6.06 13.00
CA GLN A 361 8.28 -4.99 12.38
C GLN A 361 8.19 -3.73 13.20
N LEU A 362 9.33 -3.09 13.44
CA LEU A 362 9.47 -1.81 14.10
C LEU A 362 10.12 -0.86 13.10
N GLY A 363 9.55 0.32 12.87
CA GLY A 363 10.13 1.36 12.03
C GLY A 363 10.20 2.68 12.78
N ALA A 364 11.21 3.51 12.48
CA ALA A 364 11.19 4.91 12.86
C ALA A 364 10.76 5.77 11.65
N LYS A 365 9.76 6.63 11.82
CA LYS A 365 9.43 7.66 10.83
C LYS A 365 10.51 8.74 10.90
N SER A 366 11.33 8.93 9.87
CA SER A 366 12.15 10.16 9.76
C SER A 366 11.40 11.23 8.96
N SER A 367 11.60 12.50 9.31
CA SER A 367 11.15 13.67 8.53
C SER A 367 11.87 13.79 7.18
N SER A 368 13.04 13.16 7.04
CA SER A 368 13.71 12.96 5.76
C SER A 368 13.19 11.68 5.11
N ALA A 369 12.64 11.79 3.89
CA ALA A 369 12.19 10.64 3.09
C ALA A 369 13.30 9.61 2.78
N VAL A 370 14.55 9.90 3.15
CA VAL A 370 15.73 9.11 2.77
C VAL A 370 16.09 8.05 3.83
N PHE A 371 15.61 8.14 5.08
CA PHE A 371 16.13 7.28 6.16
C PHE A 371 15.01 6.74 7.05
N ARG A 372 14.83 5.42 7.09
CA ARG A 372 13.95 4.76 8.07
C ARG A 372 14.71 3.58 8.65
N GLY A 373 15.16 3.71 9.90
CA GLY A 373 15.60 2.56 10.67
C GLY A 373 14.44 1.57 10.77
N ARG A 374 14.68 0.29 10.48
CA ARG A 374 13.69 -0.77 10.62
C ARG A 374 14.28 -2.01 11.27
N ILE A 375 13.52 -2.59 12.19
CA ILE A 375 13.73 -3.91 12.77
C ILE A 375 12.61 -4.79 12.24
N ALA A 376 12.89 -5.97 11.72
CA ALA A 376 11.87 -6.96 11.40
C ALA A 376 12.26 -8.32 11.94
N VAL A 377 11.42 -8.98 12.71
CA VAL A 377 11.58 -10.37 13.14
C VAL A 377 10.66 -11.22 12.28
N ARG A 378 11.17 -12.18 11.51
CA ARG A 378 10.35 -13.11 10.71
C ARG A 378 10.86 -14.54 10.80
N SER A 379 10.02 -15.46 11.29
CA SER A 379 10.34 -16.91 11.35
C SER A 379 11.72 -17.21 11.99
N GLY A 380 12.04 -16.53 13.10
CA GLY A 380 13.35 -16.66 13.75
C GLY A 380 14.49 -15.93 13.04
N THR A 381 14.21 -15.03 12.10
CA THR A 381 15.23 -14.14 11.49
C THR A 381 14.99 -12.70 11.92
N LEU A 382 15.95 -12.08 12.59
CA LEU A 382 15.95 -10.67 12.96
C LEU A 382 16.68 -9.87 11.86
N PHE A 383 15.95 -9.07 11.10
CA PHE A 383 16.43 -8.10 10.13
C PHE A 383 16.56 -6.73 10.80
N VAL A 384 17.67 -6.05 10.58
CA VAL A 384 17.95 -4.72 11.12
C VAL A 384 18.51 -3.85 10.00
N THR A 385 17.94 -2.66 9.79
CA THR A 385 18.41 -1.71 8.78
C THR A 385 18.40 -0.29 9.34
N GLY A 386 19.45 0.51 9.08
CA GLY A 386 19.47 1.96 9.33
C GLY A 386 19.20 2.41 10.77
N ILE A 387 19.65 1.65 11.77
CA ILE A 387 19.51 2.00 13.19
C ILE A 387 20.85 2.54 13.68
N ASP A 388 20.81 3.62 14.45
CA ASP A 388 22.02 4.26 14.99
C ASP A 388 22.42 3.67 16.37
N ASN A 389 21.46 3.10 17.12
CA ASN A 389 21.70 2.51 18.43
C ASN A 389 21.24 1.04 18.51
N PHE A 390 22.19 0.12 18.34
CA PHE A 390 21.94 -1.32 18.38
C PHE A 390 21.72 -1.88 19.79
N GLY A 391 22.05 -1.13 20.85
CA GLY A 391 21.88 -1.57 22.24
C GLY A 391 20.43 -1.92 22.58
N CYS A 392 19.45 -1.32 21.89
CA CYS A 392 18.04 -1.60 22.06
C CYS A 392 17.60 -3.01 21.65
N LEU A 393 18.42 -3.72 20.88
CA LEU A 393 18.10 -5.08 20.42
C LEU A 393 18.43 -6.15 21.46
N ALA A 394 19.09 -5.79 22.55
CA ALA A 394 19.44 -6.70 23.63
C ALA A 394 18.20 -7.40 24.21
N GLY A 395 18.11 -8.72 24.04
CA GLY A 395 17.01 -9.54 24.54
C GLY A 395 15.77 -9.64 23.65
N VAL A 396 15.78 -9.05 22.44
CA VAL A 396 14.63 -9.03 21.51
C VAL A 396 14.47 -10.32 20.72
N ALA A 397 15.58 -10.99 20.40
CA ALA A 397 15.56 -12.17 19.55
C ALA A 397 15.43 -13.46 20.37
N SER A 398 14.65 -14.40 19.84
CA SER A 398 14.67 -15.78 20.33
C SER A 398 16.10 -16.32 20.29
N PRO A 399 16.48 -17.21 21.23
CA PRO A 399 17.78 -17.85 21.27
C PRO A 399 18.28 -18.37 19.91
N ASP A 400 17.43 -18.97 19.09
CA ASP A 400 17.85 -19.63 17.84
C ASP A 400 17.78 -18.74 16.59
N ALA A 401 17.82 -17.41 16.77
CA ALA A 401 17.55 -16.49 15.67
C ALA A 401 18.75 -16.30 14.70
N ARG A 402 18.46 -16.17 13.41
CA ARG A 402 19.36 -15.66 12.38
C ARG A 402 19.33 -14.13 12.42
N LEU A 403 20.47 -13.46 12.51
CA LEU A 403 20.57 -11.99 12.47
C LEU A 403 21.01 -11.53 11.08
N VAL A 404 20.26 -10.62 10.48
CA VAL A 404 20.54 -9.98 9.19
C VAL A 404 20.62 -8.48 9.40
N ILE A 405 21.81 -7.91 9.23
CA ILE A 405 22.08 -6.48 9.36
C ILE A 405 22.28 -5.88 7.97
N MET A 406 21.56 -4.82 7.68
CA MET A 406 21.68 -4.01 6.48
C MET A 406 22.24 -2.65 6.87
N LEU A 407 23.50 -2.46 6.52
CA LEU A 407 24.26 -1.23 6.68
C LEU A 407 23.93 -0.28 5.53
N ASP A 408 22.68 0.19 5.51
CA ASP A 408 22.20 1.18 4.56
C ASP A 408 22.08 2.54 5.26
N CYS A 409 23.05 3.41 4.96
CA CYS A 409 23.01 4.84 5.24
C CYS A 409 22.74 5.26 6.70
N CYS A 410 23.48 4.72 7.67
CA CYS A 410 23.55 5.30 9.02
C CYS A 410 24.23 6.69 8.94
N SER A 411 23.65 7.71 9.56
CA SER A 411 24.29 9.05 9.63
C SER A 411 25.56 9.02 10.46
N GLU A 412 25.59 8.17 11.50
CA GLU A 412 26.76 7.89 12.31
C GLU A 412 26.92 6.36 12.41
N PRO A 413 28.05 5.79 11.96
CA PRO A 413 28.31 4.36 12.08
C PRO A 413 28.38 3.96 13.56
N PRO A 414 27.79 2.83 13.98
CA PRO A 414 28.01 2.30 15.32
C PRO A 414 29.48 1.96 15.51
N THR A 415 30.02 2.31 16.66
CA THR A 415 31.37 1.99 17.09
C THR A 415 31.53 0.49 17.35
N ALA A 416 32.78 -0.01 17.29
CA ALA A 416 33.08 -1.40 17.65
C ALA A 416 32.61 -1.78 19.08
N ALA A 417 32.57 -0.82 20.01
CA ALA A 417 32.05 -1.04 21.36
C ALA A 417 30.53 -1.29 21.39
N GLU A 418 29.77 -0.54 20.60
CA GLU A 418 28.31 -0.71 20.49
C GLU A 418 27.95 -2.04 19.81
N TRP A 419 28.71 -2.44 18.78
CA TRP A 419 28.62 -3.78 18.20
C TRP A 419 28.96 -4.88 19.21
N GLY A 420 30.00 -4.67 20.03
CA GLY A 420 30.39 -5.59 21.10
C GLY A 420 29.26 -5.83 22.09
N HIS A 421 28.65 -4.75 22.59
CA HIS A 421 27.49 -4.83 23.50
C HIS A 421 26.29 -5.54 22.87
N LEU A 422 26.01 -5.30 21.58
CA LEU A 422 24.97 -6.03 20.86
C LEU A 422 25.26 -7.55 20.87
N PHE A 423 26.45 -7.96 20.46
CA PHE A 423 26.80 -9.39 20.35
C PHE A 423 26.92 -10.09 21.71
N GLU A 424 27.34 -9.38 22.76
CA GLU A 424 27.31 -9.88 24.14
C GLU A 424 25.87 -10.15 24.62
N SER A 425 24.92 -9.32 24.18
CA SER A 425 23.50 -9.46 24.55
C SER A 425 22.76 -10.57 23.79
N MET A 426 23.37 -11.17 22.76
CA MET A 426 22.74 -12.16 21.87
C MET A 426 23.53 -13.47 21.77
N PRO A 427 23.79 -14.18 22.89
CA PRO A 427 24.77 -15.27 22.93
C PRO A 427 24.43 -16.50 22.08
N LYS A 428 23.19 -16.61 21.61
CA LYS A 428 22.66 -17.82 20.96
C LYS A 428 22.43 -17.68 19.45
N ILE A 429 22.77 -16.54 18.85
CA ILE A 429 22.71 -16.38 17.38
C ILE A 429 23.63 -17.40 16.71
N HIS A 430 23.07 -18.19 15.79
CA HIS A 430 23.83 -19.18 15.01
C HIS A 430 24.29 -18.66 13.65
N THR A 431 23.60 -17.67 13.09
CA THR A 431 23.89 -17.14 11.76
C THR A 431 23.82 -15.62 11.76
N LEU A 432 24.90 -14.98 11.34
CA LEU A 432 25.01 -13.54 11.15
C LEU A 432 25.22 -13.23 9.67
N VAL A 433 24.36 -12.39 9.12
CA VAL A 433 24.42 -11.89 7.75
C VAL A 433 24.59 -10.37 7.81
N VAL A 434 25.61 -9.84 7.17
CA VAL A 434 25.86 -8.40 7.11
C VAL A 434 25.89 -7.98 5.64
N ILE A 435 25.06 -6.99 5.30
CA ILE A 435 24.89 -6.48 3.95
C ILE A 435 25.23 -5.00 3.99
N SER A 436 26.11 -4.55 3.10
CA SER A 436 26.52 -3.15 3.05
C SER A 436 26.29 -2.50 1.70
N SER A 437 25.96 -1.21 1.73
CA SER A 437 25.88 -0.33 0.56
C SER A 437 27.25 0.30 0.26
N PRO A 438 27.59 0.52 -1.03
CA PRO A 438 28.92 0.95 -1.47
C PRO A 438 29.43 2.25 -0.85
N SER A 439 28.52 3.09 -0.35
CA SER A 439 28.84 4.45 0.09
C SER A 439 29.52 4.55 1.45
N TYR A 440 29.43 3.52 2.32
CA TYR A 440 29.87 3.61 3.74
C TYR A 440 30.47 2.30 4.31
N ALA A 441 30.78 1.31 3.46
CA ALA A 441 30.94 -0.09 3.87
C ALA A 441 32.20 -0.47 4.68
N GLU A 442 33.36 0.14 4.38
CA GLU A 442 34.65 -0.46 4.77
C GLU A 442 34.94 -0.36 6.28
N ALA A 443 34.69 0.80 6.89
CA ALA A 443 34.91 1.00 8.33
C ALA A 443 33.95 0.14 9.17
N GLN A 444 32.65 0.18 8.86
CA GLN A 444 31.62 -0.52 9.62
C GLN A 444 31.78 -2.05 9.61
N MET A 445 32.17 -2.63 8.48
CA MET A 445 32.38 -4.09 8.40
C MET A 445 33.62 -4.52 9.18
N THR A 446 34.64 -3.67 9.25
CA THR A 446 35.83 -3.89 10.08
C THR A 446 35.46 -3.76 11.56
N ASP A 447 34.70 -2.75 11.95
CA ASP A 447 34.21 -2.55 13.32
C ASP A 447 33.37 -3.75 13.82
N ILE A 448 32.55 -4.35 12.95
CA ILE A 448 31.81 -5.58 13.27
C ILE A 448 32.75 -6.76 13.51
N CYS A 449 33.79 -6.91 12.67
CA CYS A 449 34.78 -7.98 12.86
C CYS A 449 35.59 -7.77 14.15
N ASP A 450 35.98 -6.53 14.44
CA ASP A 450 36.71 -6.15 15.65
C ASP A 450 35.86 -6.40 16.91
N ALA A 451 34.57 -6.08 16.85
CA ALA A 451 33.60 -6.37 17.90
C ALA A 451 33.45 -7.88 18.15
N LEU A 452 33.36 -8.71 17.09
CA LEU A 452 33.32 -10.18 17.22
C LEU A 452 34.62 -10.77 17.77
N CYS A 453 35.73 -10.05 17.67
CA CYS A 453 37.03 -10.42 18.23
C CYS A 453 37.33 -9.79 19.59
N CYS A 454 36.46 -8.90 20.09
CA CYS A 454 36.72 -8.04 21.26
C CYS A 454 38.08 -7.30 21.19
N LEU A 455 38.47 -6.78 20.01
CA LEU A 455 39.76 -6.11 19.80
C LEU A 455 39.88 -4.70 20.42
N SER A 456 38.98 -4.35 21.34
CA SER A 456 39.11 -3.15 22.19
C SER A 456 40.26 -3.32 23.20
N ASP A 457 40.75 -2.24 23.81
CA ASP A 457 41.86 -2.20 24.80
C ASP A 457 41.62 -3.02 26.10
N ALA A 458 40.57 -3.85 26.14
CA ALA A 458 40.19 -4.71 27.24
C ALA A 458 40.97 -6.05 27.26
N PRO A 459 41.09 -6.71 28.41
CA PRO A 459 41.68 -8.05 28.50
C PRO A 459 40.90 -9.07 27.65
N LYS A 460 41.62 -9.97 26.95
CA LYS A 460 41.02 -11.02 26.10
C LYS A 460 39.90 -11.76 26.86
N PRO A 461 38.67 -11.80 26.32
CA PRO A 461 37.56 -12.49 26.98
C PRO A 461 37.78 -14.00 26.97
N GLN A 462 37.26 -14.68 28.00
CA GLN A 462 37.29 -16.16 28.07
C GLN A 462 36.25 -16.81 27.15
N ILE A 463 35.24 -16.06 26.72
CA ILE A 463 34.13 -16.51 25.87
C ILE A 463 33.98 -15.47 24.76
N PRO A 464 33.93 -15.87 23.47
CA PRO A 464 33.74 -14.93 22.39
C PRO A 464 32.31 -14.38 22.39
N PRO A 465 32.08 -13.14 21.92
CA PRO A 465 30.73 -12.63 21.63
C PRO A 465 29.97 -13.59 20.71
N CYS A 466 28.66 -13.75 20.94
CA CYS A 466 27.84 -14.77 20.25
C CYS A 466 28.52 -16.16 20.22
N PRO A 467 28.72 -16.86 21.35
CA PRO A 467 29.43 -18.14 21.37
C PRO A 467 28.77 -19.23 20.52
N ALA A 468 27.47 -19.13 20.23
CA ALA A 468 26.76 -20.06 19.34
C ALA A 468 26.89 -19.73 17.84
N LEU A 469 27.58 -18.65 17.45
CA LEU A 469 27.69 -18.24 16.05
C LEU A 469 28.49 -19.28 15.25
N GLU A 470 27.82 -19.90 14.27
CA GLU A 470 28.37 -20.92 13.38
C GLU A 470 28.55 -20.40 11.96
N ASN A 471 27.64 -19.55 11.47
CA ASN A 471 27.64 -19.09 10.08
C ASN A 471 27.79 -17.56 9.99
N LEU A 472 28.76 -17.09 9.23
CA LEU A 472 29.04 -15.66 9.03
C LEU A 472 29.03 -15.33 7.53
N HIS A 473 28.16 -14.40 7.13
CA HIS A 473 27.97 -14.05 5.72
C HIS A 473 28.12 -12.54 5.52
N PHE A 474 29.07 -12.12 4.68
CA PHE A 474 29.29 -10.72 4.31
C PHE A 474 28.91 -10.47 2.85
N TYR A 475 28.14 -9.41 2.62
CA TYR A 475 27.79 -8.91 1.30
C TYR A 475 28.31 -7.49 1.14
N ALA A 476 29.49 -7.36 0.51
CA ALA A 476 30.23 -6.11 0.41
C ALA A 476 30.71 -5.86 -1.02
N ASP A 477 30.80 -4.59 -1.39
CA ASP A 477 31.31 -4.16 -2.69
C ASP A 477 32.85 -4.02 -2.70
N TRP A 478 33.52 -4.20 -1.54
CA TRP A 478 34.98 -4.03 -1.35
C TRP A 478 35.61 -5.23 -0.64
N VAL A 479 36.74 -5.72 -1.16
CA VAL A 479 37.14 -7.13 -0.97
C VAL A 479 38.36 -7.34 -0.07
N CYS A 480 39.37 -6.47 -0.09
CA CYS A 480 40.66 -6.84 0.48
C CYS A 480 40.68 -6.84 2.02
N GLN A 481 40.08 -5.83 2.65
CA GLN A 481 40.17 -5.67 4.11
C GLN A 481 39.18 -6.58 4.85
N ILE A 482 37.96 -6.72 4.33
CA ILE A 482 36.93 -7.55 4.97
C ILE A 482 37.30 -9.03 4.99
N THR A 483 37.97 -9.52 3.94
CA THR A 483 38.40 -10.92 3.88
C THR A 483 39.40 -11.21 5.00
N TYR A 484 40.38 -10.33 5.20
CA TYR A 484 41.36 -10.48 6.28
C TYR A 484 40.72 -10.38 7.68
N ALA A 485 39.82 -9.42 7.87
CA ALA A 485 39.11 -9.24 9.13
C ALA A 485 38.23 -10.46 9.47
N ALA A 486 37.49 -11.00 8.48
CA ALA A 486 36.67 -12.18 8.64
C ALA A 486 37.50 -13.45 8.96
N TRP A 487 38.68 -13.60 8.35
CA TRP A 487 39.62 -14.67 8.70
C TRP A 487 40.15 -14.52 10.14
N THR A 488 40.38 -13.28 10.58
CA THR A 488 40.80 -13.00 11.96
C THR A 488 39.71 -13.43 12.94
N VAL A 489 38.43 -13.16 12.63
CA VAL A 489 37.28 -13.66 13.41
C VAL A 489 37.28 -15.19 13.48
N ALA A 490 37.43 -15.88 12.34
CA ALA A 490 37.44 -17.35 12.30
C ALA A 490 38.59 -17.95 13.17
N GLY A 491 39.79 -17.38 13.07
CA GLY A 491 40.95 -17.80 13.86
C GLY A 491 40.76 -17.55 15.36
N PHE A 492 40.34 -16.34 15.74
CA PHE A 492 40.09 -15.97 17.13
C PHE A 492 39.04 -16.87 17.79
N ARG A 493 37.93 -17.14 17.09
CA ARG A 493 36.87 -18.02 17.58
C ARG A 493 37.32 -19.47 17.75
N THR A 494 38.21 -19.93 16.87
CA THR A 494 38.83 -21.26 16.96
C THR A 494 39.71 -21.38 18.20
N GLU A 495 40.52 -20.36 18.51
CA GLU A 495 41.35 -20.34 19.73
C GLU A 495 40.51 -20.42 21.02
N LEU A 496 39.31 -19.84 21.00
CA LEU A 496 38.38 -19.84 22.14
C LEU A 496 37.42 -21.05 22.18
N GLY A 497 37.57 -22.01 21.27
CA GLY A 497 36.77 -23.25 21.26
C GLY A 497 35.32 -23.07 20.78
N ALA A 498 35.02 -22.01 20.03
CA ALA A 498 33.71 -21.75 19.43
C ALA A 498 33.82 -21.50 17.91
N PRO A 499 34.36 -22.46 17.13
CA PRO A 499 34.69 -22.26 15.72
C PRO A 499 33.46 -21.97 14.86
N LEU A 500 33.66 -21.18 13.80
CA LEU A 500 32.67 -21.07 12.72
C LEU A 500 32.59 -22.40 11.96
N ARG A 501 31.44 -22.68 11.33
CA ARG A 501 31.21 -23.77 10.37
C ARG A 501 31.23 -23.28 8.93
N GLU A 502 30.76 -22.05 8.71
CA GLU A 502 30.67 -21.46 7.38
C GLU A 502 31.03 -19.97 7.42
N LEU A 503 31.94 -19.55 6.53
CA LEU A 503 32.23 -18.15 6.24
C LEU A 503 31.97 -17.91 4.77
N THR A 504 31.04 -17.00 4.45
CA THR A 504 30.75 -16.62 3.07
C THR A 504 31.04 -15.13 2.87
N ILE A 505 31.79 -14.80 1.83
CA ILE A 505 32.07 -13.42 1.42
C ILE A 505 31.64 -13.26 -0.02
N HIS A 506 30.76 -12.29 -0.26
CA HIS A 506 30.30 -11.94 -1.58
C HIS A 506 31.06 -10.71 -2.08
N HIS A 507 31.38 -10.75 -3.36
CA HIS A 507 32.16 -9.76 -4.08
C HIS A 507 31.33 -9.25 -5.26
N ASP A 508 30.77 -8.05 -5.14
CA ASP A 508 30.13 -7.40 -6.27
C ASP A 508 31.14 -6.49 -7.01
N PRO A 509 31.17 -6.50 -8.35
CA PRO A 509 32.05 -5.64 -9.12
C PRO A 509 31.54 -4.20 -9.05
N TRP A 510 32.46 -3.26 -8.89
CA TRP A 510 32.17 -1.86 -8.67
C TRP A 510 31.33 -1.25 -9.80
N ARG A 511 30.19 -0.62 -9.46
CA ARG A 511 29.34 0.11 -10.40
C ARG A 511 29.93 1.48 -10.72
N LEU A 512 30.68 1.58 -11.81
CA LEU A 512 30.92 2.87 -12.45
C LEU A 512 29.60 3.38 -13.04
N ALA A 513 29.01 4.41 -12.44
CA ALA A 513 27.74 5.02 -12.84
C ALA A 513 27.73 5.63 -14.27
N THR A 514 28.81 5.49 -15.05
CA THR A 514 29.05 6.24 -16.29
C THR A 514 29.16 5.39 -17.56
N SER A 515 29.16 4.05 -17.49
CA SER A 515 29.17 3.22 -18.71
C SER A 515 28.08 2.15 -18.68
N CYS A 516 27.05 2.36 -19.49
CA CYS A 516 26.12 1.31 -19.86
C CYS A 516 26.88 0.23 -20.66
N GLU A 517 26.62 -1.05 -20.35
CA GLU A 517 26.74 -2.23 -21.25
C GLU A 517 27.80 -3.33 -21.00
N GLN A 518 28.66 -3.28 -19.98
CA GLN A 518 29.42 -4.50 -19.61
C GLN A 518 29.41 -4.74 -18.10
N TRP A 519 28.65 -5.76 -17.70
CA TRP A 519 28.54 -6.22 -16.32
C TRP A 519 29.58 -7.33 -16.11
N ASP A 520 30.57 -7.10 -15.26
CA ASP A 520 31.37 -8.21 -14.76
C ASP A 520 30.52 -9.01 -13.76
N ALA A 521 30.66 -10.34 -13.76
CA ALA A 521 29.98 -11.18 -12.78
C ALA A 521 30.73 -11.06 -11.43
N GLY A 522 29.99 -10.81 -10.35
CA GLY A 522 30.51 -10.92 -8.99
C GLY A 522 30.96 -12.35 -8.64
N THR A 523 31.64 -12.50 -7.51
CA THR A 523 32.10 -13.80 -6.99
C THR A 523 31.60 -14.03 -5.57
N VAL A 524 31.21 -15.26 -5.27
CA VAL A 524 30.83 -15.69 -3.92
C VAL A 524 31.84 -16.72 -3.47
N ASP A 525 32.62 -16.37 -2.45
CA ASP A 525 33.62 -17.23 -1.86
C ASP A 525 33.10 -17.77 -0.52
N THR A 526 32.92 -19.09 -0.45
CA THR A 526 32.45 -19.80 0.74
C THR A 526 33.55 -20.73 1.24
N VAL A 527 33.88 -20.59 2.51
CA VAL A 527 34.79 -21.47 3.26
C VAL A 527 33.97 -22.26 4.27
N THR A 528 34.12 -23.58 4.27
CA THR A 528 33.54 -24.45 5.30
C THR A 528 34.64 -24.94 6.24
N PHE A 529 34.31 -25.02 7.52
CA PHE A 529 35.23 -25.42 8.58
C PHE A 529 34.74 -26.69 9.28
N ASP A 530 35.68 -27.50 9.77
CA ASP A 530 35.37 -28.66 10.58
C ASP A 530 35.00 -28.28 12.03
N CYS A 531 34.72 -29.28 12.88
CA CYS A 531 34.40 -29.05 14.29
C CYS A 531 35.54 -28.45 15.13
N PHE A 532 36.76 -28.35 14.57
CA PHE A 532 37.93 -27.74 15.20
C PHE A 532 38.25 -26.37 14.62
N GLY A 533 37.44 -25.84 13.69
CA GLY A 533 37.68 -24.54 13.05
C GLY A 533 38.77 -24.60 11.97
N LEU A 534 39.16 -25.79 11.51
CA LEU A 534 40.09 -25.93 10.39
C LEU A 534 39.34 -25.86 9.06
N PRO A 535 39.86 -25.14 8.05
CA PRO A 535 39.23 -25.09 6.73
C PRO A 535 39.16 -26.49 6.09
N GLU A 536 37.95 -26.97 5.81
CA GLU A 536 37.69 -28.26 5.18
C GLU A 536 37.42 -28.11 3.67
N GLY A 537 36.83 -26.98 3.26
CA GLY A 537 36.43 -26.76 1.88
C GLY A 537 36.42 -25.30 1.48
N PHE A 538 36.70 -25.04 0.20
CA PHE A 538 36.61 -23.72 -0.43
C PHE A 538 35.79 -23.85 -1.72
N LYS A 539 34.79 -22.99 -1.88
CA LYS A 539 33.96 -22.90 -3.09
C LYS A 539 33.88 -21.45 -3.53
N SER A 540 34.24 -21.18 -4.79
CA SER A 540 34.05 -19.88 -5.42
C SER A 540 33.07 -20.01 -6.58
N LYS A 541 32.04 -19.16 -6.62
CA LYS A 541 31.00 -19.15 -7.66
C LYS A 541 30.88 -17.76 -8.27
N ARG A 542 30.94 -17.66 -9.61
CA ARG A 542 30.59 -16.43 -10.32
C ARG A 542 29.07 -16.23 -10.35
N THR A 543 28.60 -15.02 -10.08
CA THR A 543 27.19 -14.64 -10.01
C THR A 543 26.95 -13.33 -10.74
N LEU A 544 25.99 -13.31 -11.67
CA LEU A 544 25.80 -12.17 -12.57
C LEU A 544 25.07 -10.97 -11.94
N ASP A 545 24.28 -11.11 -10.86
CA ASP A 545 23.57 -9.98 -10.20
C ASP A 545 23.06 -10.34 -8.79
N PHE A 546 23.90 -10.92 -7.91
CA PHE A 546 23.35 -11.47 -6.65
C PHE A 546 23.20 -10.46 -5.51
N ALA A 547 24.12 -9.53 -5.23
CA ALA A 547 23.93 -8.70 -4.04
C ALA A 547 22.78 -7.70 -4.21
N ASP A 548 22.52 -7.20 -5.42
CA ASP A 548 21.34 -6.36 -5.68
C ASP A 548 20.02 -7.15 -5.62
N ASP A 549 19.96 -8.34 -6.23
CA ASP A 549 18.75 -9.18 -6.16
C ASP A 549 18.54 -9.78 -4.77
N MET A 550 19.60 -10.06 -4.03
CA MET A 550 19.50 -10.53 -2.65
C MET A 550 19.23 -9.37 -1.69
N LYS A 551 19.80 -8.17 -1.91
CA LYS A 551 19.36 -6.93 -1.23
C LYS A 551 17.88 -6.75 -1.48
N ARG A 552 17.40 -6.83 -2.73
CA ARG A 552 15.98 -6.78 -3.08
C ARG A 552 15.17 -7.87 -2.40
N GLN A 553 15.63 -9.12 -2.40
CA GLN A 553 14.91 -10.24 -1.79
C GLN A 553 14.84 -10.09 -0.27
N ILE A 554 15.91 -9.63 0.38
CA ILE A 554 15.96 -9.37 1.82
C ILE A 554 15.13 -8.14 2.16
N TYR A 555 15.15 -7.11 1.33
CA TYR A 555 14.21 -6.00 1.41
C TYR A 555 12.76 -6.50 1.29
N VAL A 556 12.45 -7.38 0.33
CA VAL A 556 11.12 -8.00 0.18
C VAL A 556 10.78 -8.85 1.41
N ASP A 557 11.74 -9.58 1.97
CA ASP A 557 11.53 -10.42 3.14
C ASP A 557 11.35 -9.61 4.44
N ALA A 558 11.95 -8.42 4.48
CA ALA A 558 11.82 -7.42 5.54
C ALA A 558 10.62 -6.46 5.34
N ILE A 559 10.02 -6.43 4.15
CA ILE A 559 8.76 -5.72 3.86
C ILE A 559 7.59 -6.59 4.34
N PRO A 560 6.57 -6.02 4.99
CA PRO A 560 5.48 -6.81 5.51
C PRO A 560 4.70 -7.49 4.36
N PRO A 561 4.21 -8.73 4.57
CA PRO A 561 3.42 -9.44 3.57
C PRO A 561 2.10 -8.72 3.25
N HIS A 562 1.64 -7.88 4.19
CA HIS A 562 0.52 -6.96 4.00
C HIS A 562 1.05 -5.53 3.80
N PRO A 563 0.48 -4.76 2.85
CA PRO A 563 0.90 -3.38 2.67
C PRO A 563 0.73 -2.61 3.99
N VAL A 564 1.79 -1.87 4.37
CA VAL A 564 1.69 -0.92 5.48
C VAL A 564 0.62 0.10 5.11
N ILE A 565 -0.36 0.22 5.99
CA ILE A 565 -1.46 1.14 5.91
C ILE A 565 -0.91 2.51 6.31
N GLU A 566 -0.13 3.12 5.41
CA GLU A 566 0.40 4.48 5.63
C GLU A 566 -0.78 5.42 5.82
N GLY A 567 -0.78 6.30 6.83
CA GLY A 567 -1.83 7.31 7.05
C GLY A 567 -2.19 8.16 5.80
N LYS A 568 -1.37 8.10 4.75
CA LYS A 568 -1.66 8.61 3.40
C LYS A 568 -2.89 8.04 2.71
N TRP A 569 -3.43 6.87 3.10
CA TRP A 569 -4.74 6.42 2.56
C TRP A 569 -5.85 7.44 2.86
N ALA A 570 -5.64 8.20 3.93
CA ALA A 570 -6.55 9.24 4.33
C ALA A 570 -6.28 10.52 3.50
N CYS A 571 -5.05 10.80 3.08
CA CYS A 571 -4.71 11.95 2.23
C CYS A 571 -5.28 11.82 0.81
N LEU A 572 -6.36 12.55 0.53
CA LEU A 572 -6.83 12.85 -0.83
C LEU A 572 -5.76 13.65 -1.59
N GLY A 573 -4.79 12.95 -2.18
CA GLY A 573 -3.88 13.44 -3.23
C GLY A 573 -3.23 14.79 -2.98
N GLU A 574 -1.99 14.77 -2.48
CA GLU A 574 -0.98 15.78 -2.88
C GLU A 574 -0.86 15.89 -4.41
N GLU A 575 -1.29 14.86 -5.16
CA GLU A 575 -1.44 14.93 -6.62
C GLU A 575 -2.32 16.11 -7.07
N ARG A 576 -3.36 16.53 -6.33
CA ARG A 576 -4.23 17.67 -6.73
C ARG A 576 -3.43 18.98 -6.89
N GLU A 577 -2.33 19.14 -6.16
CA GLU A 577 -1.39 20.27 -6.25
C GLU A 577 -0.38 20.12 -7.39
N GLU A 578 0.09 18.90 -7.69
CA GLU A 578 0.96 18.66 -8.85
C GLU A 578 0.24 18.93 -10.19
N TRP A 579 -1.04 18.59 -10.30
CA TRP A 579 -1.84 18.84 -11.53
C TRP A 579 -2.08 20.33 -11.80
N LYS A 580 -2.23 21.16 -10.74
CA LYS A 580 -2.33 22.62 -10.91
C LYS A 580 -1.02 23.22 -11.43
N ARG A 581 0.14 22.60 -11.17
CA ARG A 581 1.47 23.09 -11.58
C ARG A 581 1.86 22.71 -13.00
N HIS A 582 1.24 21.70 -13.61
CA HIS A 582 1.55 21.29 -14.99
C HIS A 582 0.32 21.05 -15.88
N PRO A 583 -0.28 22.11 -16.48
CA PRO A 583 -1.29 21.96 -17.52
C PRO A 583 -0.61 21.63 -18.86
N SER A 584 0.01 20.45 -18.98
CA SER A 584 0.60 20.04 -20.27
C SER A 584 -0.47 19.43 -21.17
N ARG A 585 -0.62 20.08 -22.34
CA ARG A 585 -1.47 19.68 -23.47
C ARG A 585 -1.16 18.24 -23.90
N THR A 586 -1.96 17.28 -23.46
CA THR A 586 -2.06 15.98 -24.14
C THR A 586 -3.52 15.69 -24.46
N SER A 587 -3.79 15.50 -25.76
CA SER A 587 -5.10 15.18 -26.30
C SER A 587 -5.68 13.91 -25.64
N PRO A 588 -6.99 13.88 -25.30
CA PRO A 588 -7.65 12.70 -24.73
C PRO A 588 -7.65 11.45 -25.63
N ALA A 589 -7.11 11.52 -26.86
CA ALA A 589 -7.00 10.39 -27.78
C ALA A 589 -5.86 9.41 -27.45
N ARG A 590 -4.78 9.83 -26.76
CA ARG A 590 -3.61 8.97 -26.48
C ARG A 590 -3.89 7.79 -25.52
N PRO A 591 -4.65 7.96 -24.42
CA PRO A 591 -4.99 6.84 -23.54
C PRO A 591 -5.92 5.82 -24.21
N ILE A 592 -6.80 6.29 -25.10
CA ILE A 592 -7.71 5.43 -25.88
C ILE A 592 -6.91 4.57 -26.86
N LEU A 593 -5.91 5.14 -27.54
CA LEU A 593 -5.01 4.36 -28.40
C LEU A 593 -4.20 3.35 -27.58
N LEU A 594 -3.69 3.70 -26.40
CA LEU A 594 -2.94 2.76 -25.56
C LEU A 594 -3.81 1.61 -25.03
N ALA A 595 -5.06 1.87 -24.64
CA ALA A 595 -6.00 0.81 -24.24
C ALA A 595 -6.40 -0.09 -25.42
N ILE A 596 -6.57 0.48 -26.62
CA ILE A 596 -6.82 -0.28 -27.86
C ILE A 596 -5.59 -1.09 -28.26
N ILE A 597 -4.37 -0.53 -28.18
CA ILE A 597 -3.11 -1.23 -28.44
C ILE A 597 -2.89 -2.36 -27.43
N SER A 598 -3.17 -2.14 -26.14
CA SER A 598 -3.10 -3.20 -25.13
C SER A 598 -4.11 -4.32 -25.41
N LEU A 599 -5.31 -4.00 -25.91
CA LEU A 599 -6.30 -4.99 -26.36
C LEU A 599 -5.87 -5.74 -27.62
N GLU A 600 -5.24 -5.07 -28.59
CA GLU A 600 -4.65 -5.71 -29.78
C GLU A 600 -3.47 -6.61 -29.40
N CYS A 601 -2.62 -6.23 -28.44
CA CYS A 601 -1.54 -7.06 -27.92
C CYS A 601 -2.06 -8.29 -27.16
N ILE A 602 -3.12 -8.14 -26.36
CA ILE A 602 -3.76 -9.27 -25.67
C ILE A 602 -4.40 -10.22 -26.69
N LEU A 603 -5.07 -9.70 -27.72
CA LEU A 603 -5.67 -10.53 -28.76
C LEU A 603 -4.62 -11.20 -29.67
N ALA A 604 -3.48 -10.57 -29.90
CA ALA A 604 -2.33 -11.18 -30.59
C ALA A 604 -1.72 -12.36 -29.81
N ALA A 605 -1.74 -12.30 -28.47
CA ALA A 605 -1.29 -13.41 -27.62
C ALA A 605 -2.23 -14.64 -27.67
N PHE A 606 -3.53 -14.44 -27.96
CA PHE A 606 -4.51 -15.53 -28.10
C PHE A 606 -4.68 -16.04 -29.55
N SER A 607 -3.96 -15.49 -30.52
CA SER A 607 -4.07 -15.85 -31.94
C SER A 607 -2.79 -16.44 -32.53
N THR A 608 -1.88 -16.96 -31.69
CA THR A 608 -0.83 -17.88 -32.16
C THR A 608 -1.29 -19.33 -31.95
N PRO A 609 -1.13 -20.22 -32.96
CA PRO A 609 -1.57 -21.62 -32.89
C PRO A 609 -0.80 -22.45 -31.87
#